data_AF-A0A939S3K6-F1
#
_entry.id   AF-A0A939S3K6-F1
#
_cell.length_a   1.000
_cell.length_b   1.000
_cell.length_c   1.000
_cell.angle_alpha   90.00
_cell.angle_beta   90.00
_cell.angle_gamma   90.00
#
_symmetry.space_group_name_H-M   'P 1'
#
loop_
_entity.id
_entity.type
_entity.pdbx_description
1 polymer ?
#
loop_
_entity_poly.entity_id
_entity_poly.type
_entity_poly.pdbx_seq_one_letter_code
_entity_poly.pdbx_strand_id
1 'polypeptide(L)' 'MHKRILVRLDTLNEAVETSELNLPGYDFHKLAGKPVRYTMHTNGPWCITFEFEGDDASNVDYEQYH' A
#
# COMPACT_ATOMS: atom_id res chain seq x y z
N MET A 1 8.92 10.68 10.00
CA MET A 1 8.43 10.31 8.65
C MET A 1 8.82 8.87 8.31
N HIS A 2 10.11 8.51 8.28
CA HIS A 2 10.59 7.16 7.93
C HIS A 2 9.92 6.01 8.69
N LYS A 3 9.67 6.14 10.00
CA LYS A 3 9.04 5.09 10.81
C LYS A 3 7.66 4.64 10.30
N ARG A 4 6.83 5.57 9.78
CA ARG A 4 5.48 5.23 9.28
C ARG A 4 5.54 4.45 7.97
N ILE A 5 6.53 4.75 7.13
CA ILE A 5 6.79 4.07 5.86
C ILE A 5 7.29 2.66 6.15
N LEU A 6 8.30 2.52 7.02
CA LEU A 6 8.87 1.22 7.38
C LEU A 6 7.80 0.26 7.94
N VAL A 7 7.00 0.71 8.89
CA VAL A 7 5.90 -0.12 9.45
C VAL A 7 4.94 -0.62 8.36
N ARG A 8 4.65 0.21 7.36
CA ARG A 8 3.75 -0.16 6.26
C ARG A 8 4.40 -1.11 5.28
N LEU A 9 5.69 -0.96 5.01
CA LEU A 9 6.45 -1.90 4.19
C LEU A 9 6.59 -3.25 4.90
N ASP A 10 6.81 -3.25 6.22
CA ASP A 10 6.82 -4.48 7.01
C ASP A 10 5.46 -5.18 6.95
N THR A 11 4.35 -4.45 7.14
CA THR A 11 3.00 -5.01 6.97
C THR A 11 2.75 -5.52 5.56
N LEU A 12 3.18 -4.78 4.53
CA LEU A 12 3.01 -5.17 3.13
C LEU A 12 3.79 -6.45 2.80
N ASN A 13 4.98 -6.62 3.40
CA ASN A 13 5.82 -7.80 3.21
C ASN A 13 5.29 -9.04 3.96
N GLU A 14 4.53 -8.85 5.04
CA GLU A 14 3.94 -9.97 5.80
C GLU A 14 2.58 -10.42 5.26
N ALA A 15 1.86 -9.54 4.55
CA ALA A 15 0.52 -9.84 4.06
C ALA A 15 0.56 -10.86 2.91
N VAL A 16 -0.33 -11.86 2.98
CA VAL A 16 -0.53 -12.86 1.91
C VAL A 16 -1.79 -12.59 1.10
N GLU A 17 -2.66 -11.69 1.55
CA GLU A 17 -3.82 -11.24 0.80
C GLU A 17 -4.16 -9.77 1.07
N THR A 18 -4.78 -9.12 0.09
CA THR A 18 -5.10 -7.69 0.18
C THR A 18 -6.07 -7.32 1.32
N SER A 19 -6.88 -8.26 1.81
CA SER A 19 -7.79 -8.05 2.94
C SER A 19 -7.04 -7.72 4.24
N GLU A 20 -5.84 -8.28 4.43
CA GLU A 20 -5.01 -8.06 5.63
C GLU A 20 -4.47 -6.63 5.69
N LEU A 21 -4.44 -5.93 4.55
CA LEU A 21 -3.97 -4.55 4.44
C LEU A 21 -5.07 -3.52 4.74
N ASN A 22 -6.32 -3.95 4.91
CA ASN A 22 -7.46 -3.08 5.28
C ASN A 22 -7.43 -2.71 6.78
N LEU A 23 -6.34 -2.07 7.20
CA LEU A 23 -6.07 -1.68 8.58
C LEU A 23 -6.48 -0.22 8.85
N PRO A 24 -6.97 0.09 10.07
CA PRO A 24 -7.29 1.46 10.46
C PRO A 24 -6.11 2.42 10.24
N GLY A 25 -6.36 3.52 9.54
CA GLY A 25 -5.36 4.55 9.26
C GLY A 25 -4.40 4.24 8.11
N TYR A 26 -4.59 3.13 7.38
CA TYR A 26 -3.90 2.88 6.10
C TYR A 26 -4.68 3.48 4.93
N ASP A 27 -5.97 3.80 5.10
CA ASP A 27 -6.87 4.27 4.05
C ASP A 27 -6.75 3.41 2.78
N PHE A 28 -6.73 2.10 3.02
CA PHE A 28 -6.45 1.10 2.01
C PHE A 28 -7.60 1.01 1.01
N HIS A 29 -7.30 1.20 -0.26
CA HIS A 29 -8.27 1.01 -1.33
C HIS A 29 -7.61 0.66 -2.66
N LYS A 30 -8.41 0.08 -3.54
CA LYS A 30 -8.03 -0.24 -4.92
C LYS A 30 -8.07 1.04 -5.78
N LEU A 31 -7.04 1.23 -6.60
CA LEU A 31 -6.97 2.31 -7.58
C LEU A 31 -7.71 1.92 -8.86
N ALA A 32 -8.29 2.91 -9.53
CA ALA A 32 -8.87 2.74 -10.85
C ALA A 32 -7.76 2.68 -11.90
N GLY A 33 -7.77 1.66 -12.75
CA GLY A 33 -6.78 1.55 -13.83
C GLY A 33 -6.45 0.11 -14.19
N LYS A 34 -5.51 0.00 -15.14
CA LYS A 34 -4.83 -1.25 -15.50
C LYS A 34 -3.32 -0.96 -15.56
N PRO A 35 -2.46 -1.73 -14.88
CA PRO A 35 -2.80 -2.87 -14.01
C PRO A 35 -3.59 -2.45 -12.76
N VAL A 36 -4.17 -3.44 -12.06
CA VAL A 36 -4.86 -3.19 -10.80
C VAL A 36 -3.81 -2.87 -9.73
N ARG A 37 -3.93 -1.69 -9.13
CA ARG A 37 -3.05 -1.25 -8.04
C ARG A 37 -3.85 -0.95 -6.78
N TYR A 38 -3.15 -0.90 -5.67
CA TYR A 38 -3.67 -0.58 -4.34
C TYR A 38 -2.88 0.58 -3.75
N THR A 39 -3.47 1.28 -2.79
CA THR A 39 -2.81 2.37 -2.07
C THR A 39 -2.88 2.19 -0.56
N MET A 40 -1.83 2.65 0.13
CA MET A 40 -1.75 2.77 1.59
C MET A 40 -1.19 4.15 1.96
N HIS A 41 -2.03 4.99 2.57
CA HIS A 41 -1.66 6.33 3.02
C HIS A 41 -0.65 6.27 4.15
N THR A 42 0.40 7.09 4.02
CA THR A 42 1.44 7.23 5.04
C THR A 42 1.25 8.49 5.88
N ASN A 43 1.29 9.68 5.29
CA ASN A 43 1.12 10.96 5.96
C ASN A 43 0.78 12.07 4.95
N GLY A 44 -0.29 12.84 5.19
CA GLY A 44 -0.75 13.86 4.24
C GLY A 44 -1.05 13.24 2.86
N PRO A 45 -0.61 13.87 1.76
CA PRO A 45 -0.87 13.35 0.41
C PRO A 45 0.00 12.12 0.05
N TRP A 46 0.93 11.71 0.90
CA TRP A 46 1.90 10.66 0.56
C TRP A 46 1.36 9.25 0.78
N CYS A 47 1.46 8.43 -0.24
CA CYS A 47 1.00 7.04 -0.26
C CYS A 47 2.08 6.08 -0.73
N ILE A 48 1.98 4.83 -0.30
CA ILE A 48 2.64 3.70 -0.94
C ILE A 48 1.63 3.08 -1.89
N THR A 49 2.01 2.89 -3.16
CA THR A 49 1.15 2.20 -4.15
C THR A 49 1.85 0.98 -4.70
N PHE A 50 1.09 -0.07 -4.98
CA PHE A 50 1.65 -1.37 -5.33
C PHE A 50 0.65 -2.22 -6.12
N GLU A 51 1.17 -3.21 -6.81
CA GLU A 51 0.41 -4.34 -7.35
C GLU A 51 0.47 -5.48 -6.34
N PHE A 52 -0.55 -6.33 -6.35
CA PHE A 52 -0.61 -7.49 -5.46
C PHE A 52 -1.09 -8.69 -6.28
N GLU A 53 -0.22 -9.70 -6.42
CA GLU A 53 -0.48 -10.89 -7.23
C GLU A 53 -0.09 -12.14 -6.45
N GLY A 54 -1.04 -13.05 -6.25
CA GLY A 54 -0.83 -14.20 -5.36
C GLY A 54 -0.60 -13.71 -3.94
N ASP A 55 0.54 -14.08 -3.37
CA ASP A 55 0.93 -13.77 -1.99
C ASP A 55 2.00 -12.67 -1.91
N ASP A 56 2.31 -12.02 -3.04
CA ASP A 56 3.41 -11.06 -3.14
C ASP A 56 2.96 -9.68 -3.63
N ALA A 57 3.54 -8.65 -3.02
CA ALA A 57 3.44 -7.27 -3.48
C ALA A 57 4.58 -6.94 -4.46
N SER A 58 4.26 -6.23 -5.54
CA SER A 58 5.23 -5.81 -6.55
C SER A 58 4.97 -4.38 -7.03
N ASN A 59 5.88 -3.84 -7.85
CA ASN A 59 5.81 -2.47 -8.37
C ASN A 59 5.48 -1.45 -7.27
N VAL A 60 6.25 -1.49 -6.18
CA VAL A 60 6.01 -0.66 -4.99
C VAL A 60 6.61 0.73 -5.22
N ASP A 61 5.74 1.73 -5.24
CA ASP A 61 6.09 3.14 -5.40
C ASP A 61 5.75 3.94 -4.14
N TYR A 62 6.43 5.07 -3.94
CA TYR A 62 6.08 6.06 -2.92
C TYR A 62 5.83 7.41 -3.58
N GLU A 63 4.56 7.82 -3.59
CA GLU A 63 4.09 8.93 -4.40
C GLU A 63 3.16 9.88 -3.65
N GLN A 64 3.05 11.10 -4.17
CA GLN A 64 2.03 12.04 -3.74
C GLN A 64 0.76 11.74 -4.51
N TYR A 65 -0.20 11.17 -3.80
CA TYR A 65 -1.52 10.85 -4.28
C TYR A 65 -2.51 11.74 -3.52
N HIS A 66 -2.67 12.98 -4.02
CA HIS A 66 -3.79 13.93 -3.84
C HIS A 66 -3.54 15.18 -4.68
#